data_AF-A0A931UK06-F1
#
_entry.id   AF-A0A931UK06-F1
#
_cell.length_a   1.000
_cell.length_b   1.000
_cell.length_c   1.000
_cell.angle_alpha   90.00
_cell.angle_beta   90.00
_cell.angle_gamma   90.00
#
_symmetry.space_group_name_H-M   'P 1'
#
loop_
_entity.id
_entity.type
_entity.pdbx_description
1 polymer ?
#
loop_
_entity_poly.entity_id
_entity_poly.type
_entity_poly.pdbx_seq_one_letter_code
_entity_poly.pdbx_strand_id
1 'polypeptide(L)'
;MNTKTILIADDSRAMRAMLTSTVESLVDCRIVEASNGFEALRLLPRENVDLILTDINMPDINGLELISYLRNNPNYKEIPIIIISTEGSQKDIDKGRLLGANDYVVKPFDPARLQELLLKYLNRP
;
A
#
# COMPACT_ATOMS: atom_id res chain seq x y z
N MET A 1 0.64 23.51 3.35
CA MET A 1 1.19 22.19 2.96
C MET A 1 0.04 21.20 3.12
N ASN A 2 -0.30 20.44 2.09
CA ASN A 2 -1.39 19.47 2.20
C ASN A 2 -0.83 18.21 2.87
N THR A 3 -1.35 17.84 4.04
CA THR A 3 -0.94 16.62 4.74
C THR A 3 -1.22 15.41 3.85
N LYS A 4 -0.18 14.63 3.56
CA LYS A 4 -0.29 13.43 2.73
C LYS A 4 -1.14 12.38 3.45
N THR A 5 -1.99 11.66 2.71
CA THR A 5 -2.80 10.57 3.26
C THR A 5 -2.32 9.22 2.72
N ILE A 6 -2.02 8.28 3.61
CA ILE A 6 -1.50 6.95 3.26
C ILE A 6 -2.48 5.89 3.72
N LEU A 7 -2.92 5.04 2.79
CA LEU A 7 -3.80 3.91 3.09
C LEU A 7 -2.96 2.65 3.29
N ILE A 8 -3.15 1.98 4.42
CA ILE A 8 -2.48 0.72 4.78
C ILE A 8 -3.54 -0.38 4.81
N ALA A 9 -3.49 -1.32 3.86
CA ALA A 9 -4.38 -2.47 3.76
C ALA A 9 -3.63 -3.77 4.08
N ASP A 10 -3.90 -4.35 5.24
CA ASP A 10 -3.30 -5.62 5.69
C ASP A 10 -4.24 -6.23 6.73
N ASP A 11 -4.46 -7.53 6.76
CA ASP A 11 -5.38 -8.17 7.71
C ASP A 11 -4.79 -8.27 9.12
N SER A 12 -3.46 -8.30 9.23
CA SER A 12 -2.73 -8.30 10.48
C SER A 12 -2.69 -6.92 11.12
N ARG A 13 -3.42 -6.76 12.23
CA ARG A 13 -3.38 -5.55 13.08
C ARG A 13 -1.96 -5.19 13.52
N ALA A 14 -1.13 -6.20 13.83
CA ALA A 14 0.25 -5.97 14.26
C ALA A 14 1.10 -5.43 13.10
N MET A 15 0.89 -5.93 11.88
CA MET A 15 1.57 -5.42 10.70
C MET A 15 1.15 -3.99 10.39
N ARG A 16 -0.15 -3.68 10.42
CA ARG A 16 -0.64 -2.30 10.25
C ARG A 16 -0.02 -1.35 11.27
N ALA A 17 0.02 -1.72 12.56
CA ALA A 17 0.64 -0.90 13.58
C ALA A 17 2.14 -0.65 13.32
N MET A 18 2.89 -1.69 12.93
CA MET A 18 4.31 -1.55 12.57
C MET A 18 4.50 -0.62 11.37
N LEU A 19 3.70 -0.78 10.33
CA LEU A 19 3.75 0.07 9.13
C LEU A 19 3.40 1.52 9.49
N THR A 20 2.31 1.75 10.23
CA THR A 20 1.91 3.07 10.76
C THR A 20 3.09 3.74 11.48
N SER A 21 3.70 3.08 12.46
CA SER A 21 4.87 3.64 13.17
C SER A 21 6.06 3.92 12.24
N THR A 22 6.29 3.07 11.24
CA THR A 22 7.38 3.27 10.27
C THR A 22 7.13 4.52 9.41
N VAL A 23 5.90 4.72 8.94
CA VAL A 23 5.53 5.87 8.13
C VAL A 23 5.57 7.17 8.96
N GLU A 24 4.96 7.18 10.14
CA GLU A 24 4.92 8.34 11.03
C GLU A 24 6.31 8.77 11.51
N SER A 25 7.26 7.83 11.62
CA SER A 25 8.66 8.17 11.95
C SER A 25 9.39 8.95 10.86
N LEU A 26 8.86 8.95 9.63
CA LEU A 26 9.51 9.50 8.45
C LEU A 26 8.89 10.84 8.02
N VAL A 27 7.56 10.93 8.03
CA VAL A 27 6.81 12.11 7.56
C VAL A 27 5.55 12.35 8.38
N ASP A 28 5.19 13.62 8.55
CA ASP A 28 3.88 13.99 9.07
C ASP A 28 2.80 13.71 8.01
N CYS A 29 1.92 12.76 8.31
CA CYS A 29 0.91 12.27 7.38
C CYS A 29 -0.32 11.74 8.11
N ARG A 30 -1.44 11.65 7.39
CA ARG A 30 -2.66 10.98 7.85
C ARG A 30 -2.59 9.52 7.44
N ILE A 31 -2.67 8.61 8.41
CA ILE A 31 -2.79 7.19 8.14
C ILE A 31 -4.25 6.78 8.14
N VAL A 32 -4.65 6.02 7.12
CA VAL A 32 -5.94 5.36 7.02
C VAL A 32 -5.65 3.86 6.99
N GLU A 33 -6.24 3.11 7.92
CA GLU A 33 -6.05 1.66 7.99
C GLU A 33 -7.27 0.92 7.42
N ALA A 34 -7.01 -0.18 6.72
CA ALA A 34 -8.01 -1.13 6.25
C ALA A 34 -7.56 -2.56 6.59
N SER A 35 -8.50 -3.38 7.08
CA SER A 35 -8.26 -4.77 7.47
C SER A 35 -8.37 -5.77 6.31
N ASN A 36 -8.79 -5.32 5.13
CA ASN A 36 -8.83 -6.10 3.89
C ASN A 36 -9.05 -5.20 2.67
N GLY A 37 -9.03 -5.78 1.48
CA GLY A 37 -9.25 -5.03 0.23
C GLY A 37 -10.66 -4.43 0.12
N PHE A 38 -11.68 -5.06 0.70
CA PHE A 38 -13.05 -4.53 0.66
C PHE A 38 -13.19 -3.24 1.48
N GLU A 39 -12.62 -3.21 2.68
CA GLU A 39 -12.57 -2.00 3.50
C GLU A 39 -11.76 -0.90 2.83
N ALA A 40 -10.61 -1.23 2.23
CA ALA A 40 -9.81 -0.30 1.44
C ALA A 40 -10.65 0.35 0.32
N LEU A 41 -11.40 -0.44 -0.44
CA LEU A 41 -12.30 0.06 -1.49
C LEU A 41 -13.42 0.97 -0.97
N ARG A 42 -13.91 0.72 0.25
CA ARG A 42 -14.93 1.58 0.89
C ARG A 42 -14.37 2.90 1.41
N LEU A 43 -13.07 2.96 1.72
CA LEU A 43 -12.41 4.15 2.26
C LEU A 43 -11.91 5.09 1.16
N LEU A 44 -11.43 4.56 0.03
CA LEU A 44 -10.91 5.34 -1.11
C LEU A 44 -11.81 6.51 -1.58
N PRO A 45 -13.14 6.40 -1.71
CA PRO A 45 -13.96 7.54 -2.14
C PRO A 45 -14.17 8.60 -1.05
N ARG A 46 -13.76 8.34 0.19
CA ARG A 46 -13.91 9.24 1.35
C ARG A 46 -12.60 9.93 1.74
N GLU A 47 -11.49 9.46 1.21
CA GLU A 47 -10.14 9.85 1.60
C GLU A 47 -9.34 10.27 0.35
N ASN A 48 -8.58 11.36 0.43
CA ASN A 48 -7.69 11.78 -0.65
C ASN A 48 -6.35 11.04 -0.53
N VAL A 49 -6.34 9.75 -0.85
CA VAL A 49 -5.18 8.87 -0.69
C VAL A 49 -4.07 9.22 -1.68
N ASP A 50 -2.87 9.48 -1.17
CA ASP A 50 -1.66 9.79 -1.93
C ASP A 50 -0.78 8.56 -2.18
N LEU A 51 -0.88 7.52 -1.35
CA LEU A 51 -0.09 6.28 -1.47
C LEU A 51 -0.80 5.12 -0.78
N ILE A 52 -0.68 3.93 -1.35
CA ILE A 52 -1.27 2.70 -0.80
C ILE A 52 -0.16 1.69 -0.48
N LEU A 53 -0.16 1.19 0.75
CA LEU A 53 0.56 -0.01 1.16
C LEU A 53 -0.44 -1.15 1.25
N THR A 54 -0.22 -2.25 0.55
CA THR A 54 -1.14 -3.40 0.59
C THR A 54 -0.42 -4.72 0.78
N ASP A 55 -0.97 -5.58 1.61
CA ASP A 55 -0.65 -7.00 1.61
C ASP A 55 -1.35 -7.72 0.44
N ILE A 56 -0.85 -8.89 0.04
CA ILE A 56 -1.53 -9.75 -0.94
C ILE A 56 -2.59 -10.61 -0.28
N ASN A 57 -2.25 -11.24 0.84
CA ASN A 57 -3.03 -12.28 1.49
C ASN A 57 -4.03 -11.66 2.48
N MET A 58 -5.11 -11.09 1.94
CA MET A 58 -6.23 -10.57 2.73
C MET A 58 -7.51 -11.38 2.48
N PRO A 59 -8.44 -11.46 3.44
CA PRO A 59 -9.75 -12.07 3.23
C PRO A 59 -10.62 -11.24 2.27
N ASP A 60 -11.65 -11.87 1.73
CA ASP A 60 -12.60 -11.29 0.77
C ASP A 60 -11.93 -10.79 -0.52
N ILE A 61 -11.50 -9.54 -0.54
CA ILE A 61 -10.76 -8.93 -1.65
C ILE A 61 -9.28 -8.92 -1.28
N ASN A 62 -8.51 -9.68 -2.04
CA ASN A 62 -7.07 -9.76 -1.83
C ASN A 62 -6.32 -8.56 -2.44
N GLY A 63 -5.04 -8.41 -2.14
CA GLY A 63 -4.25 -7.26 -2.60
C GLY A 63 -4.12 -7.16 -4.12
N LEU A 64 -4.04 -8.28 -4.83
CA LEU A 64 -3.91 -8.29 -6.28
C LEU A 64 -5.22 -7.85 -6.95
N GLU A 65 -6.37 -8.25 -6.41
CA GLU A 65 -7.69 -7.79 -6.85
C GLU A 65 -7.88 -6.30 -6.57
N LEU A 66 -7.45 -5.82 -5.39
CA LEU A 66 -7.45 -4.40 -5.04
C LEU A 66 -6.63 -3.58 -6.05
N ILE A 67 -5.42 -4.02 -6.37
CA ILE A 67 -4.55 -3.35 -7.37
C ILE A 67 -5.21 -3.31 -8.74
N SER A 68 -5.77 -4.44 -9.17
CA SER A 68 -6.47 -4.51 -10.47
C SER A 68 -7.63 -3.52 -10.52
N TYR A 69 -8.44 -3.42 -9.47
CA TYR A 69 -9.52 -2.44 -9.39
C TYR A 69 -9.00 -1.00 -9.47
N LEU A 70 -7.96 -0.68 -8.68
CA LEU A 70 -7.36 0.66 -8.63
C LEU A 70 -6.83 1.09 -10.00
N ARG A 71 -6.14 0.20 -10.72
CA ARG A 71 -5.56 0.50 -12.03
C ARG A 71 -6.59 0.63 -13.14
N ASN A 72 -7.74 -0.03 -13.01
CA ASN A 72 -8.86 0.11 -13.94
C ASN A 72 -9.77 1.31 -13.61
N ASN A 73 -9.55 2.02 -12.50
CA ASN A 73 -10.34 3.18 -12.10
C ASN A 73 -9.61 4.50 -12.41
N PRO A 74 -10.15 5.38 -13.28
CA PRO A 74 -9.52 6.66 -13.63
C PRO A 74 -9.18 7.58 -12.44
N ASN A 75 -9.92 7.47 -11.33
CA ASN A 75 -9.70 8.29 -10.14
C ASN A 75 -8.51 7.81 -9.30
N TYR A 76 -8.10 6.55 -9.44
CA TYR A 76 -7.11 5.91 -8.56
C TYR A 76 -5.91 5.34 -9.30
N LYS A 77 -5.97 5.23 -10.63
CA LYS A 77 -4.96 4.56 -11.46
C LYS A 77 -3.55 5.14 -11.31
N GLU A 78 -3.42 6.41 -10.93
CA GLU A 78 -2.11 7.07 -10.74
C GLU A 78 -1.59 6.98 -9.30
N ILE A 79 -2.40 6.53 -8.34
CA ILE A 79 -1.97 6.41 -6.94
C ILE A 79 -0.84 5.37 -6.86
N PRO A 80 0.33 5.72 -6.31
CA PRO A 80 1.40 4.76 -6.05
C PRO A 80 0.92 3.63 -5.13
N ILE A 81 1.16 2.38 -5.54
CA ILE A 81 0.85 1.18 -4.74
C ILE A 81 2.13 0.40 -4.50
N ILE A 82 2.43 0.12 -3.24
CA ILE A 82 3.54 -0.74 -2.82
C ILE A 82 2.94 -2.00 -2.20
N ILE A 83 3.31 -3.16 -2.73
CA ILE A 83 2.96 -4.45 -2.12
C ILE A 83 3.93 -4.74 -0.98
N ILE A 84 3.42 -5.18 0.17
CA ILE A 84 4.22 -5.68 1.29
C ILE A 84 3.68 -7.06 1.68
N SER A 85 4.34 -8.14 1.28
CA SER A 85 3.80 -9.50 1.38
C SER A 85 4.86 -10.54 1.78
N THR A 86 4.43 -11.65 2.38
CA THR A 86 5.28 -12.84 2.60
C THR A 86 5.59 -13.59 1.31
N GLU A 87 4.77 -13.41 0.26
CA GLU A 87 5.03 -14.01 -1.05
C GLU A 87 6.30 -13.38 -1.63
N GLY A 88 7.35 -14.18 -1.78
CA GLY A 88 8.68 -13.69 -2.18
C GLY A 88 9.21 -14.30 -3.48
N SER A 89 8.44 -15.17 -4.13
CA SER A 89 8.89 -15.78 -5.37
C SER A 89 8.94 -14.76 -6.50
N GLN A 90 9.85 -14.94 -7.45
CA GLN A 90 9.94 -14.05 -8.61
C GLN A 90 8.61 -13.96 -9.36
N LYS A 91 7.87 -15.08 -9.44
CA LYS A 91 6.57 -15.15 -10.08
C LYS A 91 5.53 -14.25 -9.41
N ASP A 92 5.53 -14.19 -8.07
CA ASP A 92 4.58 -13.36 -7.32
C ASP A 92 4.90 -11.87 -7.45
N ILE A 93 6.18 -11.53 -7.39
CA ILE A 93 6.69 -10.17 -7.62
C ILE A 93 6.32 -9.70 -9.03
N ASP A 94 6.56 -10.55 -10.03
CA ASP A 94 6.23 -10.24 -11.43
C ASP A 94 4.72 -10.08 -11.61
N LYS A 95 3.91 -10.94 -10.99
CA LYS A 95 2.45 -10.84 -11.02
C LYS A 95 1.97 -9.51 -10.44
N GLY A 96 2.48 -9.09 -9.29
CA GLY A 96 2.14 -7.80 -8.67
C GLY A 96 2.51 -6.61 -9.56
N ARG A 97 3.70 -6.63 -10.15
CA ARG A 97 4.18 -5.59 -11.08
C ARG A 97 3.35 -5.52 -12.36
N LEU A 98 3.02 -6.67 -12.96
CA LEU A 98 2.19 -6.74 -14.16
C LEU A 98 0.78 -6.19 -13.94
N LEU A 99 0.24 -6.35 -12.72
CA LEU A 99 -1.04 -5.76 -12.33
C LEU A 99 -0.96 -4.25 -12.06
N GLY A 100 0.24 -3.68 -11.99
CA GLY A 100 0.47 -2.24 -11.86
C GLY A 100 0.93 -1.79 -10.47
N ALA A 101 1.39 -2.68 -9.59
CA ALA A 101 2.11 -2.25 -8.38
C ALA A 101 3.39 -1.51 -8.78
N ASN A 102 3.69 -0.41 -8.08
CA ASN A 102 4.87 0.40 -8.37
C ASN A 102 6.13 -0.19 -7.75
N ASP A 103 6.00 -0.82 -6.57
CA ASP A 103 7.10 -1.52 -5.90
C ASP A 103 6.59 -2.70 -5.07
N TYR A 104 7.52 -3.55 -4.65
CA TYR A 104 7.26 -4.76 -3.89
C TYR A 104 8.28 -4.93 -2.77
N VAL A 105 7.81 -5.26 -1.57
CA VAL A 105 8.61 -5.52 -0.37
C VAL A 105 8.23 -6.90 0.18
N VAL A 106 9.22 -7.78 0.32
CA VAL A 106 9.01 -9.13 0.87
C VAL A 106 9.18 -9.09 2.39
N LYS A 107 8.24 -9.69 3.14
CA LYS A 107 8.30 -9.86 4.59
C LYS A 107 9.22 -11.07 4.94
N PRO A 108 10.07 -10.99 5.98
CA PRO A 108 10.38 -9.80 6.79
C PRO A 108 11.28 -8.82 6.01
N PHE A 109 11.11 -7.53 6.26
CA PHE A 109 11.86 -6.45 5.60
C PHE A 109 12.54 -5.53 6.61
N ASP A 110 13.59 -4.85 6.16
CA ASP A 110 14.21 -3.75 6.89
C ASP A 110 13.32 -2.49 6.79
N PRO A 111 12.88 -1.87 7.91
CA PRO A 111 12.14 -0.62 7.89
C PRO A 111 12.82 0.49 7.07
N ALA A 112 14.16 0.55 7.04
CA ALA A 112 14.89 1.52 6.23
C ALA A 112 14.57 1.37 4.73
N ARG A 113 14.40 0.12 4.26
CA ARG A 113 14.01 -0.14 2.87
C ARG A 113 12.62 0.39 2.55
N LEU A 114 11.67 0.25 3.48
CA LEU A 114 10.33 0.81 3.30
C LEU A 114 10.37 2.34 3.29
N GLN A 115 11.16 2.96 4.17
CA GLN A 115 11.34 4.41 4.23
C GLN A 115 11.88 4.99 2.92
N GLU A 116 12.88 4.35 2.29
CA GLU A 116 13.38 4.73 0.97
C GLU A 116 12.28 4.78 -0.09
N LEU A 117 11.42 3.75 -0.12
CA LEU A 117 10.31 3.68 -1.07
C LEU A 117 9.25 4.75 -0.78
N LEU A 118 8.91 4.98 0.50
CA LEU A 118 7.99 6.03 0.90
C LEU A 118 8.49 7.41 0.43
N LEU A 119 9.76 7.75 0.69
CA LEU A 119 10.36 9.01 0.22
C LEU A 119 10.32 9.12 -1.31
N LYS A 120 10.64 8.03 -2.03
CA LYS A 120 10.62 7.98 -3.50
C LYS A 120 9.24 8.30 -4.09
N TYR A 121 8.16 7.84 -3.46
CA TYR A 121 6.80 7.99 -4.01
C TYR A 121 6.06 9.20 -3.48
N LEU A 122 6.30 9.62 -2.23
CA LEU A 122 5.65 10.79 -1.64
C LEU A 122 6.22 12.12 -2.15
N ASN A 123 7.49 12.13 -2.59
CA ASN A 123 8.16 13.32 -3.12
C ASN A 123 8.09 13.44 -4.65
N ARG A 124 7.23 12.66 -5.32
CA ARG A 124 7.03 12.83 -6.76
C ARG A 124 6.37 14.20 -7.04
N PRO A 125 6.92 15.01 -7.98
CA PRO A 125 6.39 16.33 -8.30
C PRO A 125 5.00 16.27 -8.94
#